data_AF-A0A1R0X6L0-F1
#
_entry.id   AF-A0A1R0X6L0-F1
#
_cell.length_a   1.000
_cell.length_b   1.000
_cell.length_c   1.000
_cell.angle_alpha   90.00
_cell.angle_beta   90.00
_cell.angle_gamma   90.00
#
_symmetry.space_group_name_H-M   'P 1'
#
loop_
_entity.id
_entity.type
_entity.pdbx_description
1 polymer ?
#
loop_
_entity_poly.entity_id
_entity_poly.type
_entity_poly.pdbx_seq_one_letter_code
_entity_poly.pdbx_strand_id
1 'polypeptide(L)'
;MNNKVITFVKNFSYTFSSNILTMIVSALVILIVPKLIGVQEYGYWQLYMFYSFYVGFLHFGWNDGIYLRYGGQDYKDLNKKMFFSQFWMQFFFQTTIFIGLLLYCQFYVGNSHKLFILEMTGVCAIISNTRIMLLYILQGTNRIKEYAKCTISDRLLYIALVIFLLLIGVRDYKLLIYADLIGKSCSLLYAIYFCNDIVIRKLSDLSFNVKETMANINIGIKLMLANIASVLIIGIVRYGIERTWDVSTFGRISLTLSVSNLMMIFISALGIIMFPMLRRMDEDKFPELYINMRTFLMVPLIGVLIFYYPLRIILTLWLPEYRESLMYMALVFPMCIYDGKMSLLINTYLKALRKEKIILFVNAVSVMISCIVTALFTVIYENLTLSVISIVIVLSFRCIFAEILLAKILGIKVFKDIILELVMTFIFIMTGWLASTWTGVSIYLLFYGLYLLIKRKDAIASFNKVKRLIKI
;
A
#
# COMPACT_ATOMS: atom_id res chain seq x y z
N MET A 1 -24.44 -18.69 20.88
CA MET A 1 -23.57 -17.56 20.43
C MET A 1 -24.40 -16.60 19.61
N ASN A 2 -24.35 -15.30 19.91
CA ASN A 2 -25.17 -14.27 19.28
C ASN A 2 -24.93 -14.22 17.75
N ASN A 3 -25.97 -14.30 16.91
CA ASN A 3 -25.86 -14.34 15.44
C ASN A 3 -24.99 -13.20 14.86
N LYS A 4 -24.93 -12.05 15.55
CA LYS A 4 -24.04 -10.93 15.20
C LYS A 4 -22.55 -11.27 15.31
N VAL A 5 -22.15 -12.05 16.32
CA VAL A 5 -20.76 -12.48 16.53
C VAL A 5 -20.34 -13.47 15.45
N ILE A 6 -21.21 -14.41 15.09
CA ILE A 6 -20.95 -15.39 14.02
C ILE A 6 -20.78 -14.67 12.67
N THR A 7 -21.67 -13.72 12.35
CA THR A 7 -21.56 -12.91 11.12
C THR A 7 -20.30 -12.06 11.11
N PHE A 8 -19.92 -11.45 12.23
CA PHE A 8 -18.68 -10.69 12.35
C PHE A 8 -17.43 -11.54 12.10
N VAL A 9 -17.32 -12.69 12.78
CA VAL A 9 -16.19 -13.61 12.62
C VAL A 9 -16.12 -14.14 11.18
N LYS A 10 -17.27 -14.46 10.58
CA LYS A 10 -17.34 -14.91 9.19
C LYS A 10 -16.90 -13.83 8.20
N ASN A 11 -17.38 -12.59 8.36
CA ASN A 11 -16.99 -11.46 7.51
C ASN A 11 -15.49 -11.13 7.65
N PHE A 12 -14.97 -11.20 8.88
CA PHE A 12 -13.55 -11.04 9.15
C PHE A 12 -12.73 -12.13 8.46
N SER A 13 -13.10 -13.40 8.62
CA SER A 13 -12.42 -14.54 7.99
C SER A 13 -12.41 -14.45 6.46
N TYR A 14 -13.51 -14.01 5.85
CA TYR A 14 -13.56 -13.81 4.39
C TYR A 14 -12.63 -12.68 3.94
N THR A 15 -12.64 -11.56 4.64
CA THR A 15 -11.79 -10.41 4.30
C THR A 15 -10.32 -10.77 4.46
N PHE A 16 -9.96 -11.44 5.56
CA PHE A 16 -8.61 -11.89 5.84
C PHE A 16 -8.11 -12.89 4.78
N SER A 17 -8.91 -13.91 4.47
CA SER A 17 -8.56 -14.93 3.46
C SER A 17 -8.43 -14.32 2.06
N SER A 18 -9.32 -13.38 1.70
CA SER A 18 -9.25 -12.64 0.44
C SER A 18 -7.95 -11.84 0.30
N ASN A 19 -7.53 -11.15 1.37
CA ASN A 19 -6.30 -10.38 1.38
C ASN A 19 -5.06 -11.27 1.27
N ILE A 20 -5.03 -12.41 1.97
CA ILE A 20 -3.93 -13.39 1.85
C ILE A 20 -3.86 -13.97 0.44
N LEU A 21 -5.00 -14.35 -0.15
CA LEU A 21 -5.01 -14.87 -1.52
C LEU A 21 -4.52 -13.82 -2.52
N THR A 22 -5.01 -12.58 -2.40
CA THR A 22 -4.56 -11.44 -3.22
C THR A 22 -3.07 -11.17 -3.07
N MET A 23 -2.53 -11.33 -1.86
CA MET A 23 -1.11 -11.22 -1.57
C MET A 23 -0.30 -12.31 -2.28
N ILE A 24 -0.70 -13.57 -2.14
CA ILE A 24 0.00 -14.70 -2.78
C ILE A 24 0.03 -14.50 -4.29
N VAL A 25 -1.12 -14.12 -4.88
CA VAL A 25 -1.22 -13.78 -6.30
C VAL A 25 -0.25 -12.65 -6.66
N SER A 26 -0.21 -11.57 -5.88
CA SER A 26 0.69 -10.44 -6.13
C SER A 26 2.17 -10.85 -6.04
N ALA A 27 2.53 -11.67 -5.05
CA ALA A 27 3.88 -12.19 -4.88
C ALA A 27 4.31 -13.09 -6.05
N LEU A 28 3.42 -13.95 -6.54
CA LEU A 28 3.66 -14.78 -7.71
C LEU A 28 3.93 -13.93 -8.94
N VAL A 29 3.10 -12.91 -9.20
CA VAL A 29 3.31 -12.00 -10.34
C VAL A 29 4.64 -11.26 -10.19
N ILE A 30 4.96 -10.72 -9.01
CA ILE A 30 6.22 -9.99 -8.75
C ILE A 30 7.46 -10.87 -8.96
N LEU A 31 7.39 -12.17 -8.69
CA LEU A 31 8.54 -13.07 -8.78
C LEU A 31 8.64 -13.83 -10.12
N ILE A 32 7.52 -14.11 -10.78
CA ILE A 32 7.48 -14.90 -12.02
C ILE A 32 7.63 -14.02 -13.26
N VAL A 33 6.91 -12.90 -13.32
CA VAL A 33 6.88 -12.03 -14.50
C VAL A 33 8.28 -11.50 -14.87
N PRO A 34 9.08 -10.91 -13.96
CA PRO A 34 10.39 -10.35 -14.33
C PRO A 34 11.36 -11.40 -14.91
N LYS A 35 11.25 -12.65 -14.47
CA LYS A 35 12.08 -13.76 -14.97
C LYS A 35 11.84 -14.04 -16.45
N LEU A 36 10.62 -13.81 -16.93
CA LEU A 36 10.17 -14.33 -18.21
C LEU A 36 10.16 -13.26 -19.30
N ILE A 37 9.85 -12.00 -18.98
CA ILE A 37 9.70 -10.94 -19.99
C ILE A 37 10.96 -10.10 -20.24
N GLY A 38 11.99 -10.24 -19.40
CA GLY A 38 13.22 -9.46 -19.47
C GLY A 38 13.14 -8.09 -18.79
N VAL A 39 14.30 -7.49 -18.51
CA VAL A 39 14.42 -6.31 -17.62
C VAL A 39 13.73 -5.07 -18.16
N GLN A 40 13.86 -4.78 -19.45
CA GLN A 40 13.30 -3.56 -20.06
C GLN A 40 11.77 -3.60 -20.16
N GLU A 41 11.23 -4.71 -20.66
CA GLU A 41 9.78 -4.98 -20.72
C GLU A 41 9.15 -4.96 -19.33
N TYR A 42 9.84 -5.57 -18.35
CA TYR A 42 9.44 -5.50 -16.95
C TYR A 42 9.47 -4.06 -16.42
N GLY A 43 10.44 -3.26 -16.82
CA GLY A 43 10.51 -1.83 -16.50
C GLY A 43 9.27 -1.08 -16.98
N TYR A 44 8.87 -1.26 -18.24
CA TYR A 44 7.65 -0.67 -18.79
C TYR A 44 6.39 -1.15 -18.09
N TRP A 45 6.30 -2.45 -17.80
CA TRP A 45 5.19 -3.00 -17.03
C TRP A 45 5.13 -2.43 -15.59
N GLN A 46 6.27 -2.29 -14.92
CA GLN A 46 6.35 -1.63 -13.61
C GLN A 46 5.99 -0.15 -13.67
N LEU A 47 6.30 0.54 -14.77
CA LEU A 47 5.94 1.94 -14.96
C LEU A 47 4.42 2.10 -15.07
N TYR A 48 3.76 1.22 -15.82
CA TYR A 48 2.30 1.14 -15.84
C TYR A 48 1.71 0.85 -14.46
N MET A 49 2.24 -0.15 -13.74
CA MET A 49 1.77 -0.49 -12.39
C MET A 49 1.96 0.68 -11.43
N PHE A 50 3.06 1.41 -11.56
CA PHE A 50 3.35 2.62 -10.79
C PHE A 50 2.32 3.71 -11.06
N TYR A 51 2.08 4.10 -12.31
CA TYR A 51 1.09 5.13 -12.63
C TYR A 51 -0.35 4.71 -12.29
N SER A 52 -0.70 3.45 -12.55
CA SER A 52 -2.01 2.87 -12.21
C SER A 52 -2.29 2.85 -10.71
N PHE A 53 -1.26 2.83 -9.86
CA PHE A 53 -1.43 2.92 -8.41
C PHE A 53 -1.99 4.29 -7.97
N TYR A 54 -1.69 5.36 -8.71
CA TYR A 54 -2.11 6.74 -8.38
C TYR A 54 -3.44 7.16 -9.02
N VAL A 55 -4.00 6.32 -9.89
CA VAL A 55 -5.28 6.56 -10.56
C VAL A 55 -6.42 6.88 -9.59
N GLY A 56 -6.43 6.30 -8.38
CA GLY A 56 -7.42 6.59 -7.35
C GLY A 56 -7.47 8.08 -6.94
N PHE A 57 -6.41 8.85 -7.19
CA PHE A 57 -6.42 10.29 -6.97
C PHE A 57 -7.42 11.02 -7.88
N LEU A 58 -7.63 10.51 -9.11
CA LEU A 58 -8.34 11.23 -10.16
C LEU A 58 -9.85 11.34 -9.89
N HIS A 59 -10.39 10.63 -8.90
CA HIS A 59 -11.77 10.83 -8.46
C HIS A 59 -11.92 11.93 -7.39
N PHE A 60 -10.84 12.61 -6.98
CA PHE A 60 -10.84 13.76 -6.05
C PHE A 60 -11.64 13.53 -4.76
N GLY A 61 -11.58 12.31 -4.22
CA GLY A 61 -12.29 11.95 -2.99
C GLY A 61 -13.80 11.76 -3.14
N TRP A 62 -14.37 11.81 -4.35
CA TRP A 62 -15.80 11.57 -4.57
C TRP A 62 -16.24 10.21 -4.01
N ASN A 63 -15.54 9.13 -4.38
CA ASN A 63 -15.81 7.79 -3.87
C ASN A 63 -15.68 7.70 -2.35
N ASP A 64 -14.61 8.26 -1.79
CA ASP A 64 -14.39 8.28 -0.34
C ASP A 64 -15.53 9.00 0.40
N GLY A 65 -16.06 10.07 -0.19
CA GLY A 65 -17.22 10.80 0.34
C GLY A 65 -18.48 9.93 0.40
N ILE A 66 -18.74 9.19 -0.67
CA ILE A 66 -19.84 8.22 -0.72
C ILE A 66 -19.67 7.17 0.39
N TYR A 67 -18.47 6.60 0.52
CA TYR A 67 -18.18 5.61 1.57
C TYR A 67 -18.43 6.17 2.98
N LEU A 68 -17.99 7.40 3.24
CA LEU A 68 -18.11 8.04 4.56
C LEU A 68 -19.54 8.46 4.91
N ARG A 69 -20.32 8.95 3.94
CA ARG A 69 -21.68 9.47 4.19
C ARG A 69 -22.74 8.38 4.23
N TYR A 70 -22.56 7.32 3.46
CA TYR A 70 -23.55 6.24 3.32
C TYR A 70 -23.10 4.93 3.96
N GLY A 71 -21.88 4.87 4.50
CA GLY A 71 -21.40 3.72 5.25
C GLY A 71 -22.27 3.43 6.48
N GLY A 72 -22.67 2.18 6.64
CA GLY A 72 -23.54 1.71 7.72
C GLY A 72 -25.03 1.72 7.40
N GLN A 73 -25.44 2.23 6.23
CA GLN A 73 -26.82 2.10 5.75
C GLN A 73 -27.07 0.70 5.16
N ASP A 74 -28.31 0.24 5.20
CA ASP A 74 -28.70 -0.98 4.50
C ASP A 74 -28.81 -0.73 2.99
N TYR A 75 -28.35 -1.70 2.19
CA TYR A 75 -28.33 -1.57 0.72
C TYR A 75 -29.71 -1.25 0.12
N LYS A 76 -30.78 -1.73 0.78
CA LYS A 76 -32.17 -1.53 0.33
C LYS A 76 -32.65 -0.09 0.52
N ASP A 77 -32.09 0.61 1.50
CA ASP A 77 -32.52 1.96 1.90
C ASP A 77 -31.80 3.05 1.10
N LEU A 78 -30.80 2.67 0.29
CA LEU A 78 -30.09 3.60 -0.57
C LEU A 78 -31.02 4.19 -1.64
N ASN A 79 -30.95 5.51 -1.82
CA ASN A 79 -31.64 6.19 -2.92
C ASN A 79 -31.01 5.80 -4.28
N LYS A 80 -31.55 4.76 -4.91
CA LYS A 80 -31.05 4.19 -6.17
C LYS A 80 -30.99 5.20 -7.32
N LYS A 81 -31.93 6.16 -7.36
CA LYS A 81 -31.95 7.23 -8.37
C LYS A 81 -30.75 8.17 -8.23
N MET A 82 -30.47 8.57 -6.99
CA MET A 82 -29.32 9.41 -6.69
C MET A 82 -28.00 8.68 -7.00
N PHE A 83 -27.84 7.42 -6.57
CA PHE A 83 -26.63 6.64 -6.85
C PHE A 83 -26.45 6.32 -8.34
N PHE A 84 -27.53 6.10 -9.09
CA PHE A 84 -27.50 5.99 -10.55
C PHE A 84 -26.89 7.26 -11.18
N SER A 85 -27.34 8.43 -10.73
CA SER A 85 -26.80 9.70 -11.20
C SER A 85 -25.33 9.86 -10.83
N GLN A 86 -24.95 9.53 -9.59
CA GLN A 86 -23.55 9.60 -9.14
C GLN A 86 -22.64 8.66 -9.94
N PHE A 87 -23.07 7.42 -10.24
CA PHE A 87 -22.33 6.46 -11.06
C PHE A 87 -21.97 7.04 -12.43
N TRP A 88 -22.99 7.49 -13.17
CA TRP A 88 -22.80 7.97 -14.53
C TRP A 88 -22.09 9.32 -14.58
N MET A 89 -22.40 10.25 -13.66
CA MET A 89 -21.67 11.51 -13.57
C MET A 89 -20.18 11.28 -13.29
N GLN A 90 -19.84 10.31 -12.43
CA GLN A 90 -18.44 9.96 -12.17
C GLN A 90 -17.79 9.31 -13.39
N PHE A 91 -18.46 8.37 -14.07
CA PHE A 91 -17.95 7.75 -15.30
C PHE A 91 -17.63 8.81 -16.37
N PHE A 92 -18.54 9.75 -16.61
CA PHE A 92 -18.31 10.86 -17.54
C PHE A 92 -17.17 11.77 -17.08
N PHE A 93 -17.13 12.12 -15.80
CA PHE A 93 -16.04 12.92 -15.24
C PHE A 93 -14.66 12.27 -15.44
N GLN A 94 -14.53 10.96 -15.18
CA GLN A 94 -13.29 10.23 -15.44
C GLN A 94 -12.95 10.15 -16.93
N THR A 95 -13.96 10.02 -17.78
CA THR A 95 -13.79 10.04 -19.24
C THR A 95 -13.27 11.40 -19.71
N THR A 96 -13.76 12.50 -19.16
CA THR A 96 -13.24 13.85 -19.47
C THR A 96 -11.78 14.00 -19.06
N ILE A 97 -11.40 13.53 -17.86
CA ILE A 97 -9.98 13.53 -17.43
C ILE A 97 -9.12 12.72 -18.39
N PHE A 98 -9.60 11.54 -18.81
CA PHE A 98 -8.88 10.70 -19.77
C PHE A 98 -8.69 11.39 -21.12
N ILE A 99 -9.72 12.04 -21.67
CA ILE A 99 -9.61 12.80 -22.92
C ILE A 99 -8.57 13.93 -22.77
N GLY A 100 -8.58 14.66 -21.65
CA GLY A 100 -7.58 15.67 -21.36
C GLY A 100 -6.16 15.11 -21.30
N LEU A 101 -5.98 13.93 -20.68
CA LEU A 101 -4.70 13.21 -20.64
C LEU A 101 -4.24 12.81 -22.05
N LEU A 102 -5.13 12.27 -22.90
CA LEU A 102 -4.80 11.89 -24.27
C LEU A 102 -4.31 13.08 -25.09
N LEU A 103 -5.03 14.20 -25.01
CA LEU A 103 -4.65 15.44 -25.69
C LEU A 103 -3.27 15.91 -25.20
N TYR A 104 -3.04 15.94 -23.89
CA TYR A 104 -1.73 16.30 -23.34
C TYR A 104 -0.62 15.37 -23.85
N CYS A 105 -0.85 14.05 -23.85
CA CYS A 105 0.18 13.11 -24.26
C CYS A 105 0.56 13.24 -25.74
N GLN A 106 -0.41 13.52 -26.63
CA GLN A 106 -0.14 13.72 -28.05
C GLN A 106 0.79 14.91 -28.34
N PHE A 107 0.73 15.98 -27.54
CA PHE A 107 1.57 17.17 -27.75
C PHE A 107 2.91 17.13 -27.01
N TYR A 108 2.99 16.45 -25.85
CA TYR A 108 4.14 16.59 -24.94
C TYR A 108 4.96 15.31 -24.72
N VAL A 109 4.50 14.14 -25.18
CA VAL A 109 5.17 12.85 -24.93
C VAL A 109 5.72 12.27 -26.23
N GLY A 110 7.02 12.44 -26.46
CA GLY A 110 7.70 11.92 -27.66
C GLY A 110 8.07 10.43 -27.62
N ASN A 111 8.05 9.78 -26.45
CA ASN A 111 8.38 8.36 -26.32
C ASN A 111 7.14 7.49 -26.50
N SER A 112 7.14 6.61 -27.50
CA SER A 112 6.00 5.76 -27.87
C SER A 112 5.59 4.76 -26.77
N HIS A 113 6.53 4.20 -26.02
CA HIS A 113 6.22 3.30 -24.90
C HIS A 113 5.58 4.06 -23.75
N LYS A 114 6.11 5.24 -23.41
CA LYS A 114 5.56 6.09 -22.35
C LYS A 114 4.17 6.61 -22.71
N LEU A 115 3.96 6.99 -23.98
CA LEU A 115 2.65 7.35 -24.52
C LEU A 115 1.65 6.20 -24.30
N PHE A 116 1.95 5.00 -24.79
CA PHE A 116 1.11 3.83 -24.62
C PHE A 116 0.77 3.55 -23.14
N ILE A 117 1.76 3.64 -22.24
CA ILE A 117 1.56 3.41 -20.81
C ILE A 117 0.62 4.45 -20.20
N LEU A 118 0.74 5.73 -20.58
CA LEU A 118 -0.13 6.80 -20.09
C LEU A 118 -1.57 6.62 -20.63
N GLU A 119 -1.73 6.26 -21.90
CA GLU A 119 -3.04 5.94 -22.49
C GLU A 119 -3.71 4.78 -21.72
N MET A 120 -2.99 3.67 -21.50
CA MET A 120 -3.52 2.54 -20.74
C MET A 120 -3.78 2.87 -19.27
N THR A 121 -3.00 3.78 -18.67
CA THR A 121 -3.25 4.30 -17.31
C THR A 121 -4.56 5.08 -17.27
N GLY A 122 -4.83 5.88 -18.30
CA GLY A 122 -6.08 6.60 -18.45
C GLY A 122 -7.31 5.68 -18.59
N VAL A 123 -7.19 4.62 -19.39
CA VAL A 123 -8.22 3.56 -19.48
C VAL A 123 -8.41 2.87 -18.12
N CYS A 124 -7.29 2.55 -17.45
CA CYS A 124 -7.32 2.01 -16.08
C CYS A 124 -8.05 2.95 -15.12
N ALA A 125 -7.95 4.27 -15.30
CA ALA A 125 -8.63 5.25 -14.46
C ALA A 125 -10.14 5.20 -14.56
N ILE A 126 -10.66 5.15 -15.79
CA ILE A 126 -12.10 5.03 -16.01
C ILE A 126 -12.62 3.74 -15.36
N ILE A 127 -11.98 2.60 -15.63
CA ILE A 127 -12.43 1.30 -15.12
C ILE A 127 -12.32 1.24 -13.59
N SER A 128 -11.16 1.59 -13.05
CA SER A 128 -10.87 1.42 -11.62
C SER A 128 -11.69 2.38 -10.76
N ASN A 129 -11.78 3.66 -11.13
CA ASN A 129 -12.50 4.64 -10.31
C ASN A 129 -14.02 4.41 -10.33
N THR A 130 -14.56 4.01 -11.48
CA THR A 130 -15.98 3.60 -11.59
C THR A 130 -16.26 2.35 -10.76
N ARG A 131 -15.35 1.37 -10.80
CA ARG A 131 -15.45 0.14 -10.00
C ARG A 131 -15.38 0.43 -8.50
N ILE A 132 -14.47 1.30 -8.07
CA ILE A 132 -14.27 1.64 -6.64
C ILE A 132 -15.56 2.15 -6.02
N MET A 133 -16.37 2.95 -6.73
CA MET A 133 -17.65 3.43 -6.21
C MET A 133 -18.57 2.27 -5.81
N LEU A 134 -18.73 1.27 -6.69
CA LEU A 134 -19.57 0.10 -6.42
C LEU A 134 -19.00 -0.75 -5.29
N LEU A 135 -17.68 -0.93 -5.25
CA LEU A 135 -17.02 -1.65 -4.17
C LEU A 135 -17.24 -0.95 -2.81
N TYR A 136 -17.16 0.37 -2.76
CA TYR A 136 -17.42 1.15 -1.55
C TYR A 136 -18.89 1.10 -1.12
N ILE A 137 -19.85 1.04 -2.06
CA ILE A 137 -21.26 0.82 -1.73
C ILE A 137 -21.46 -0.58 -1.13
N LEU A 138 -20.90 -1.63 -1.75
CA LEU A 138 -21.00 -2.99 -1.23
C LEU A 138 -20.35 -3.11 0.15
N GLN A 139 -19.18 -2.52 0.34
CA GLN A 139 -18.47 -2.52 1.62
C GLN A 139 -19.23 -1.70 2.68
N GLY A 140 -19.68 -0.50 2.34
CA GLY A 140 -20.39 0.42 3.22
C GLY A 140 -21.75 -0.13 3.68
N THR A 141 -22.41 -0.93 2.84
CA THR A 141 -23.69 -1.60 3.15
C THR A 141 -23.53 -3.02 3.71
N ASN A 142 -22.33 -3.39 4.14
CA ASN A 142 -22.00 -4.69 4.75
C ASN A 142 -22.26 -5.92 3.84
N ARG A 143 -22.28 -5.73 2.52
CA ARG A 143 -22.30 -6.80 1.50
C ARG A 143 -20.87 -7.30 1.21
N ILE A 144 -20.19 -7.72 2.27
CA ILE A 144 -18.75 -8.06 2.27
C ILE A 144 -18.45 -9.27 1.38
N LYS A 145 -19.39 -10.22 1.24
CA LYS A 145 -19.20 -11.39 0.38
C LYS A 145 -19.11 -10.99 -1.09
N GLU A 146 -20.01 -10.13 -1.54
CA GLU A 146 -20.04 -9.61 -2.90
C GLU A 146 -18.81 -8.74 -3.19
N TYR A 147 -18.45 -7.85 -2.24
CA TYR A 147 -17.20 -7.09 -2.30
C TYR A 147 -15.96 -8.00 -2.45
N ALA A 148 -15.85 -9.04 -1.62
CA ALA A 148 -14.74 -9.98 -1.67
C ALA A 148 -14.69 -10.75 -3.00
N LYS A 149 -15.86 -11.14 -3.52
CA LYS A 149 -15.96 -11.81 -4.83
C LYS A 149 -15.46 -10.92 -5.97
N CYS A 150 -15.85 -9.65 -6.02
CA CYS A 150 -15.38 -8.71 -7.05
C CYS A 150 -13.87 -8.45 -6.98
N THR A 151 -13.31 -8.33 -5.78
CA THR A 151 -11.88 -8.08 -5.58
C THR A 151 -11.02 -9.29 -5.91
N ILE A 152 -11.46 -10.50 -5.55
CA ILE A 152 -10.78 -11.76 -5.89
C ILE A 152 -10.85 -12.04 -7.39
N SER A 153 -12.01 -11.82 -8.03
CA SER A 153 -12.18 -12.13 -9.45
C SER A 153 -11.23 -11.35 -10.36
N ASP A 154 -10.97 -10.08 -10.03
CA ASP A 154 -9.96 -9.24 -10.68
C ASP A 154 -8.59 -9.94 -10.69
N ARG A 155 -8.12 -10.30 -9.49
CA ARG A 155 -6.78 -10.86 -9.27
C ARG A 155 -6.61 -12.24 -9.88
N LEU A 156 -7.62 -13.10 -9.75
CA LEU A 156 -7.59 -14.45 -10.32
C LEU A 156 -7.62 -14.42 -11.85
N LEU A 157 -8.45 -13.56 -12.46
CA LEU A 157 -8.49 -13.45 -13.91
C LEU A 157 -7.17 -12.86 -14.44
N TYR A 158 -6.67 -11.82 -13.79
CA TYR A 158 -5.39 -11.22 -14.16
C TYR A 158 -4.24 -12.25 -14.15
N ILE A 159 -4.06 -13.00 -13.05
CA ILE A 159 -2.98 -13.98 -12.97
C ILE A 159 -3.19 -15.15 -13.94
N ALA A 160 -4.43 -15.60 -14.15
CA ALA A 160 -4.72 -16.65 -15.13
C ALA A 160 -4.32 -16.21 -16.55
N LEU A 161 -4.67 -14.98 -16.95
CA LEU A 161 -4.29 -14.42 -18.24
C LEU A 161 -2.78 -14.24 -18.37
N VAL A 162 -2.12 -13.72 -17.34
CA VAL A 162 -0.65 -13.56 -17.33
C VAL A 162 0.05 -14.92 -17.46
N ILE A 163 -0.34 -15.91 -16.67
CA ILE A 163 0.24 -17.27 -16.76
C ILE A 163 0.01 -17.85 -18.14
N PHE A 164 -1.21 -17.74 -18.69
CA PHE A 164 -1.53 -18.22 -20.03
C PHE A 164 -0.65 -17.59 -21.12
N LEU A 165 -0.53 -16.25 -21.13
CA LEU A 165 0.34 -15.53 -22.05
C LEU A 165 1.79 -16.01 -21.92
N LEU A 166 2.27 -16.15 -20.69
CA LEU A 166 3.64 -16.58 -20.43
C LEU A 166 3.91 -18.04 -20.82
N LEU A 167 2.91 -18.93 -20.74
CA LEU A 167 3.00 -20.33 -21.18
C LEU A 167 3.05 -20.47 -22.70
N ILE A 168 2.36 -19.60 -23.44
CA ILE A 168 2.42 -19.54 -24.91
C ILE A 168 3.70 -18.85 -25.41
N GLY A 169 4.53 -18.36 -24.50
CA GLY A 169 5.81 -17.72 -24.83
C GLY A 169 5.72 -16.23 -25.13
N VAL A 170 4.57 -15.58 -24.85
CA VAL A 170 4.41 -14.13 -25.03
C VAL A 170 5.23 -13.38 -23.97
N ARG A 171 6.14 -12.52 -24.42
CA ARG A 171 7.04 -11.72 -23.57
C ARG A 171 6.86 -10.20 -23.73
N ASP A 172 5.69 -9.74 -24.16
CA ASP A 172 5.39 -8.33 -24.42
C ASP A 172 4.67 -7.66 -23.24
N TYR A 173 5.23 -6.57 -22.71
CA TYR A 173 4.65 -5.81 -21.59
C TYR A 173 3.24 -5.27 -21.90
N LYS A 174 2.93 -4.94 -23.15
CA LYS A 174 1.62 -4.41 -23.58
C LYS A 174 0.52 -5.43 -23.37
N LEU A 175 0.79 -6.70 -23.69
CA LEU A 175 -0.17 -7.80 -23.49
C LEU A 175 -0.43 -8.07 -22.00
N LEU A 176 0.57 -7.87 -21.14
CA LEU A 176 0.38 -7.92 -19.69
C LEU A 176 -0.48 -6.77 -19.17
N ILE A 177 -0.36 -5.58 -19.76
CA ILE A 177 -1.22 -4.43 -19.45
C ILE A 177 -2.66 -4.71 -19.88
N TYR A 178 -2.87 -5.25 -21.08
CA TYR A 178 -4.20 -5.65 -21.52
C TYR A 178 -4.81 -6.72 -20.60
N ALA A 179 -4.03 -7.71 -20.15
CA ALA A 179 -4.50 -8.71 -19.19
C ALA A 179 -4.99 -8.08 -17.86
N ASP A 180 -4.29 -7.07 -17.35
CA ASP A 180 -4.70 -6.34 -16.14
C ASP A 180 -5.99 -5.53 -16.37
N LEU A 181 -6.08 -4.82 -17.50
CA LEU A 181 -7.29 -4.07 -17.86
C LEU A 181 -8.51 -4.98 -18.07
N ILE A 182 -8.33 -6.17 -18.67
CA ILE A 182 -9.40 -7.17 -18.81
C ILE A 182 -9.84 -7.67 -17.43
N GLY A 183 -8.89 -8.01 -16.55
CA GLY A 183 -9.16 -8.38 -15.15
C GLY A 183 -10.04 -7.37 -14.42
N LYS A 184 -9.64 -6.09 -14.48
CA LYS A 184 -10.37 -4.97 -13.89
C LYS A 184 -11.74 -4.74 -14.55
N SER A 185 -11.83 -4.88 -15.87
CA SER A 185 -13.09 -4.71 -16.62
C SER A 185 -14.11 -5.79 -16.25
N CYS A 186 -13.69 -7.07 -16.22
CA CYS A 186 -14.56 -8.16 -15.78
C CYS A 186 -15.01 -7.99 -14.32
N SER A 187 -14.10 -7.52 -13.45
CA SER A 187 -14.45 -7.20 -12.06
C SER A 187 -15.45 -6.05 -11.96
N LEU A 188 -15.33 -5.01 -12.79
CA LEU A 188 -16.32 -3.93 -12.89
C LEU A 188 -17.68 -4.48 -13.35
N LEU A 189 -17.72 -5.29 -14.40
CA LEU A 189 -18.97 -5.93 -14.87
C LEU A 189 -19.61 -6.78 -13.76
N TYR A 190 -18.80 -7.48 -12.98
CA TYR A 190 -19.30 -8.27 -11.86
C TYR A 190 -19.82 -7.40 -10.71
N ALA A 191 -19.20 -6.26 -10.44
CA ALA A 191 -19.70 -5.28 -9.48
C ALA A 191 -21.02 -4.65 -9.95
N ILE A 192 -21.14 -4.35 -11.25
CA ILE A 192 -22.37 -3.86 -11.88
C ILE A 192 -23.49 -4.89 -11.73
N TYR A 193 -23.18 -6.19 -11.91
CA TYR A 193 -24.15 -7.26 -11.70
C TYR A 193 -24.73 -7.25 -10.27
N PHE A 194 -23.89 -7.09 -9.24
CA PHE A 194 -24.38 -7.03 -7.85
C PHE A 194 -25.09 -5.72 -7.47
N CYS A 195 -24.83 -4.65 -8.23
CA CYS A 195 -25.38 -3.32 -8.03
C CYS A 195 -26.29 -2.87 -9.20
N ASN A 196 -26.94 -3.83 -9.86
CA ASN A 196 -27.66 -3.58 -11.11
C ASN A 196 -28.80 -2.57 -10.95
N ASP A 197 -29.49 -2.58 -9.82
CA ASP A 197 -30.55 -1.65 -9.42
C ASP A 197 -30.06 -0.22 -9.20
N ILE A 198 -28.75 -0.03 -8.99
CA ILE A 198 -28.08 1.27 -8.94
C ILE A 198 -27.60 1.71 -10.33
N VAL A 199 -27.02 0.81 -11.12
CA VAL A 199 -26.32 1.17 -12.37
C VAL A 199 -27.25 1.20 -13.59
N ILE A 200 -28.23 0.29 -13.65
CA ILE A 200 -29.11 0.08 -14.80
C ILE A 200 -30.50 0.63 -14.45
N ARG A 201 -30.71 1.90 -14.77
CA ARG A 201 -32.01 2.60 -14.64
C ARG A 201 -32.29 3.41 -15.92
N LYS A 202 -33.50 3.95 -16.02
CA LYS A 202 -33.90 4.78 -17.17
C LYS A 202 -33.07 6.06 -17.23
N LEU A 203 -32.70 6.53 -18.42
CA LEU A 203 -31.98 7.80 -18.58
C LEU A 203 -32.75 9.00 -18.01
N SER A 204 -34.08 8.94 -17.96
CA SER A 204 -34.93 9.96 -17.31
C SER A 204 -34.71 10.07 -15.79
N ASP A 205 -34.05 9.08 -15.18
CA ASP A 205 -33.64 9.14 -13.78
C ASP A 205 -32.27 9.81 -13.58
N LEU A 206 -31.54 10.09 -14.66
CA LEU A 206 -30.29 10.83 -14.59
C LEU A 206 -30.59 12.29 -14.26
N SER A 207 -30.07 12.75 -13.13
CA SER A 207 -30.17 14.13 -12.70
C SER A 207 -28.79 14.67 -12.35
N PHE A 208 -28.42 15.82 -12.89
CA PHE A 208 -27.17 16.48 -12.56
C PHE A 208 -27.22 17.05 -11.14
N ASN A 209 -26.96 16.21 -10.16
CA ASN A 209 -26.95 16.60 -8.76
C ASN A 209 -25.54 17.05 -8.34
N VAL A 210 -25.17 18.25 -8.76
CA VAL A 210 -23.87 18.85 -8.44
C VAL A 210 -23.73 19.09 -6.93
N LYS A 211 -24.82 19.47 -6.25
CA LYS A 211 -24.82 19.70 -4.80
C LYS A 211 -24.41 18.44 -4.03
N GLU A 212 -24.98 17.30 -4.40
CA GLU A 212 -24.66 15.99 -3.82
C GLU A 212 -23.20 15.59 -4.10
N THR A 213 -22.76 15.80 -5.34
CA THR A 213 -21.38 15.54 -5.79
C THR A 213 -20.37 16.35 -4.99
N MET A 214 -20.60 17.65 -4.83
CA MET A 214 -19.72 18.54 -4.06
C MET A 214 -19.72 18.19 -2.57
N ALA A 215 -20.86 17.78 -2.02
CA ALA A 215 -20.94 17.30 -0.64
C ALA A 215 -20.11 16.02 -0.43
N ASN A 216 -20.14 15.08 -1.39
CA ASN A 216 -19.28 13.89 -1.38
C ASN A 216 -17.80 14.28 -1.45
N ILE A 217 -17.41 15.09 -2.44
CA ILE A 217 -16.01 15.52 -2.63
C ILE A 217 -15.47 16.25 -1.39
N ASN A 218 -16.22 17.19 -0.81
CA ASN A 218 -15.78 17.98 0.35
C ASN A 218 -15.47 17.11 1.59
N ILE A 219 -16.20 16.01 1.77
CA ILE A 219 -15.98 15.07 2.87
C ILE A 219 -14.84 14.11 2.52
N GLY A 220 -14.85 13.54 1.32
CA GLY A 220 -13.91 12.50 0.92
C GLY A 220 -12.51 13.00 0.58
N ILE A 221 -12.33 14.24 0.10
CA ILE A 221 -11.02 14.79 -0.29
C ILE A 221 -10.02 14.74 0.86
N LYS A 222 -10.47 14.92 2.11
CA LYS A 222 -9.62 14.86 3.31
C LYS A 222 -9.08 13.45 3.54
N LEU A 223 -9.92 12.43 3.36
CA LEU A 223 -9.53 11.03 3.48
C LEU A 223 -8.59 10.63 2.34
N MET A 224 -8.94 11.03 1.12
CA MET A 224 -8.14 10.78 -0.08
C MET A 224 -6.73 11.38 0.06
N LEU A 225 -6.63 12.67 0.41
CA LEU A 225 -5.34 13.34 0.58
C LEU A 225 -4.49 12.71 1.69
N ALA A 226 -5.10 12.25 2.80
CA ALA A 226 -4.39 11.56 3.87
C ALA A 226 -3.78 10.23 3.39
N ASN A 227 -4.55 9.45 2.61
CA ASN A 227 -4.09 8.18 2.04
C ASN A 227 -2.98 8.42 0.99
N ILE A 228 -3.19 9.40 0.11
CA ILE A 228 -2.25 9.73 -0.97
C ILE A 228 -0.93 10.26 -0.43
N ALA A 229 -0.97 11.16 0.56
CA ALA A 229 0.25 11.68 1.16
C ALA A 229 1.13 10.55 1.74
N SER A 230 0.53 9.49 2.29
CA SER A 230 1.30 8.33 2.78
C SER A 230 2.02 7.58 1.66
N VAL A 231 1.39 7.43 0.50
CA VAL A 231 1.98 6.67 -0.62
C VAL A 231 2.96 7.54 -1.42
N LEU A 232 2.66 8.82 -1.60
CA LEU A 232 3.49 9.77 -2.35
C LEU A 232 4.91 9.88 -1.80
N ILE A 233 5.13 9.60 -0.51
CA ILE A 233 6.47 9.61 0.09
C ILE A 233 7.44 8.73 -0.70
N ILE A 234 7.04 7.49 -1.01
CA ILE A 234 7.84 6.57 -1.84
C ILE A 234 7.66 6.92 -3.32
N GLY A 235 6.46 7.35 -3.70
CA GLY A 235 6.11 7.73 -5.07
C GLY A 235 7.01 8.79 -5.68
N ILE A 236 7.29 9.85 -4.95
CA ILE A 236 8.12 10.97 -5.39
C ILE A 236 9.54 10.49 -5.69
N VAL A 237 10.13 9.68 -4.80
CA VAL A 237 11.47 9.10 -5.04
C VAL A 237 11.46 8.20 -6.27
N ARG A 238 10.44 7.32 -6.41
CA ARG A 238 10.29 6.45 -7.59
C ARG A 238 10.15 7.25 -8.88
N TYR A 239 9.41 8.35 -8.84
CA TYR A 239 9.25 9.26 -9.98
C TYR A 239 10.56 9.97 -10.33
N GLY A 240 11.31 10.44 -9.33
CA GLY A 240 12.65 11.00 -9.55
C GLY A 240 13.60 9.98 -10.18
N ILE A 241 13.56 8.72 -9.74
CA ILE A 241 14.35 7.64 -10.33
C ILE A 241 13.93 7.37 -11.79
N GLU A 242 12.63 7.31 -12.06
CA GLU A 242 12.09 7.14 -13.43
C GLU A 242 12.48 8.28 -14.38
N ARG A 243 12.58 9.50 -13.85
CA ARG A 243 12.85 10.69 -14.66
C ARG A 243 14.32 10.80 -15.05
N THR A 244 15.22 10.43 -14.13
CA THR A 244 16.67 10.58 -14.29
C THR A 244 17.31 9.33 -14.92
N TRP A 245 16.89 8.13 -14.55
CA TRP A 245 17.46 6.87 -15.06
C TRP A 245 16.54 6.19 -16.08
N ASP A 246 17.11 5.23 -16.82
CA ASP A 246 16.36 4.47 -17.82
C ASP A 246 15.31 3.54 -17.18
N VAL A 247 14.36 3.09 -18.02
CA VAL A 247 13.23 2.28 -17.58
C VAL A 247 13.67 0.92 -16.97
N SER A 248 14.81 0.38 -17.39
CA SER A 248 15.33 -0.89 -16.86
C SER A 248 15.83 -0.69 -15.43
N THR A 249 16.53 0.41 -15.16
CA THR A 249 16.94 0.82 -13.81
C THR A 249 15.72 1.08 -12.91
N PHE A 250 14.71 1.80 -13.41
CA PHE A 250 13.45 1.98 -12.69
C PHE A 250 12.76 0.64 -12.37
N GLY A 251 12.71 -0.28 -13.34
CA GLY A 251 12.14 -1.62 -13.16
C GLY A 251 12.87 -2.43 -12.09
N ARG A 252 14.21 -2.42 -12.14
CA ARG A 252 15.11 -3.02 -11.16
C ARG A 252 14.87 -2.53 -9.72
N ILE A 253 14.77 -1.21 -9.53
CA ILE A 253 14.45 -0.63 -8.21
C ILE A 253 13.00 -0.91 -7.80
N SER A 254 12.06 -0.86 -8.74
CA SER A 254 10.65 -1.16 -8.49
C SER A 254 10.43 -2.60 -8.05
N LEU A 255 11.16 -3.58 -8.61
CA LEU A 255 11.16 -4.96 -8.13
C LEU A 255 11.61 -5.03 -6.68
N THR A 256 12.74 -4.38 -6.36
CA THR A 256 13.32 -4.36 -5.02
C THR A 256 12.36 -3.78 -3.97
N LEU A 257 11.69 -2.67 -4.33
CA LEU A 257 10.64 -2.06 -3.50
C LEU A 257 9.43 -2.98 -3.35
N SER A 258 9.00 -3.63 -4.43
CA SER A 258 7.86 -4.55 -4.42
C SER A 258 8.10 -5.76 -3.54
N VAL A 259 9.28 -6.37 -3.64
CA VAL A 259 9.70 -7.49 -2.77
C VAL A 259 9.76 -7.04 -1.30
N SER A 260 10.34 -5.87 -1.02
CA SER A 260 10.40 -5.34 0.35
C SER A 260 9.00 -5.05 0.92
N ASN A 261 8.06 -4.61 0.07
CA ASN A 261 6.66 -4.39 0.43
C ASN A 261 5.85 -5.67 0.64
N LEU A 262 6.25 -6.84 0.14
CA LEU A 262 5.54 -8.09 0.42
C LEU A 262 5.48 -8.39 1.93
N MET A 263 6.52 -8.01 2.68
CA MET A 263 6.56 -8.14 4.14
C MET A 263 5.53 -7.26 4.84
N MET A 264 5.20 -6.10 4.26
CA MET A 264 4.22 -5.17 4.83
C MET A 264 2.81 -5.76 4.92
N ILE A 265 2.50 -6.78 4.13
CA ILE A 265 1.16 -7.35 4.06
C ILE A 265 0.89 -8.25 5.28
N PHE A 266 1.86 -9.08 5.69
CA PHE A 266 1.79 -9.83 6.94
C PHE A 266 1.68 -8.91 8.15
N ILE A 267 2.45 -7.81 8.12
CA ILE A 267 2.46 -6.81 9.17
C ILE A 267 1.08 -6.14 9.24
N SER A 268 0.56 -5.58 8.15
CA SER A 268 -0.71 -4.85 8.12
C SER A 268 -1.92 -5.66 8.60
N ALA A 269 -1.91 -6.99 8.45
CA ALA A 269 -2.98 -7.86 8.91
C ALA A 269 -3.16 -7.86 10.44
N LEU A 270 -2.09 -7.64 11.22
CA LEU A 270 -2.16 -7.56 12.69
C LEU A 270 -2.89 -6.30 13.19
N GLY A 271 -2.87 -5.21 12.42
CA GLY A 271 -3.39 -3.90 12.83
C GLY A 271 -4.90 -3.85 12.83
N ILE A 272 -5.53 -4.68 11.98
CA ILE A 272 -6.97 -4.87 11.91
C ILE A 272 -7.52 -5.42 13.23
N ILE A 273 -6.71 -6.20 13.97
CA ILE A 273 -7.09 -6.76 15.27
C ILE A 273 -6.85 -5.73 16.40
N MET A 274 -5.80 -4.92 16.28
CA MET A 274 -5.45 -3.93 17.32
C MET A 274 -6.46 -2.78 17.42
N PHE A 275 -6.99 -2.28 16.30
CA PHE A 275 -7.87 -1.11 16.32
C PHE A 275 -9.17 -1.34 17.13
N PRO A 276 -9.94 -2.43 16.90
CA PRO A 276 -11.14 -2.71 17.70
C PRO A 276 -10.85 -2.92 19.19
N MET A 277 -9.69 -3.51 19.54
CA MET A 277 -9.28 -3.72 20.92
C MET A 277 -9.06 -2.39 21.64
N LEU A 278 -8.32 -1.48 21.03
CA LEU A 278 -8.04 -0.15 21.61
C LEU A 278 -9.30 0.66 21.83
N ARG A 279 -10.24 0.63 20.88
CA ARG A 279 -11.48 1.41 20.95
C ARG A 279 -12.43 0.97 22.07
N ARG A 280 -12.25 -0.25 22.60
CA ARG A 280 -13.05 -0.80 23.70
C ARG A 280 -12.35 -0.71 25.05
N MET A 281 -11.09 -0.28 25.07
CA MET A 281 -10.30 -0.17 26.27
C MET A 281 -10.33 1.28 26.76
N ASP A 282 -10.30 1.44 28.07
CA ASP A 282 -10.17 2.75 28.71
C ASP A 282 -8.82 3.41 28.31
N GLU A 283 -8.85 4.72 28.06
CA GLU A 283 -7.69 5.47 27.55
C GLU A 283 -6.51 5.51 28.55
N ASP A 284 -6.79 5.37 29.85
CA ASP A 284 -5.80 5.29 30.94
C ASP A 284 -4.82 4.10 30.78
N LYS A 285 -5.26 3.03 30.12
CA LYS A 285 -4.43 1.83 29.85
C LYS A 285 -3.58 1.96 28.58
N PHE A 286 -3.80 2.98 27.76
CA PHE A 286 -3.11 3.16 26.48
C PHE A 286 -1.57 3.28 26.63
N PRO A 287 -1.03 4.05 27.60
CA PRO A 287 0.43 4.19 27.76
C PRO A 287 1.13 2.85 28.00
N GLU A 288 0.62 2.04 28.92
CA GLU A 288 1.20 0.74 29.26
C GLU A 288 1.05 -0.26 28.12
N LEU A 289 -0.13 -0.32 27.48
CA LEU A 289 -0.34 -1.19 26.34
C LEU A 289 0.57 -0.81 25.17
N TYR A 290 0.79 0.49 24.93
CA TYR A 290 1.65 0.96 23.86
C TYR A 290 3.07 0.45 24.02
N ILE A 291 3.68 0.61 25.19
CA ILE A 291 5.05 0.14 25.48
C ILE A 291 5.17 -1.38 25.27
N ASN A 292 4.16 -2.14 25.72
CA ASN A 292 4.16 -3.59 25.56
C ASN A 292 4.02 -4.03 24.10
N MET A 293 3.05 -3.46 23.38
CA MET A 293 2.81 -3.76 21.98
C MET A 293 3.97 -3.34 21.10
N ARG A 294 4.61 -2.21 21.42
CA ARG A 294 5.81 -1.72 20.77
C ARG A 294 6.96 -2.73 20.89
N THR A 295 7.23 -3.21 22.10
CA THR A 295 8.29 -4.21 22.33
C THR A 295 7.96 -5.53 21.64
N PHE A 296 6.71 -5.99 21.75
CA PHE A 296 6.23 -7.19 21.09
C PHE A 296 6.33 -7.12 19.56
N LEU A 297 6.15 -5.93 18.97
CA LEU A 297 6.25 -5.71 17.54
C LEU A 297 7.70 -5.55 17.06
N MET A 298 8.50 -4.75 17.76
CA MET A 298 9.84 -4.37 17.26
C MET A 298 10.87 -5.49 17.39
N VAL A 299 10.75 -6.35 18.40
CA VAL A 299 11.62 -7.54 18.53
C VAL A 299 11.55 -8.43 17.27
N PRO A 300 10.38 -8.94 16.85
CA PRO A 300 10.29 -9.76 15.64
C PRO A 300 10.58 -8.97 14.37
N LEU A 301 10.19 -7.69 14.25
CA LEU A 301 10.48 -6.90 13.04
C LEU A 301 11.98 -6.71 12.79
N ILE A 302 12.75 -6.40 13.83
CA ILE A 302 14.22 -6.31 13.72
C ILE A 302 14.80 -7.69 13.46
N GLY A 303 14.26 -8.75 14.07
CA GLY A 303 14.67 -10.12 13.79
C GLY A 303 14.45 -10.52 12.32
N VAL A 304 13.33 -10.11 11.72
CA VAL A 304 12.96 -10.42 10.33
C VAL A 304 13.97 -9.88 9.32
N LEU A 305 14.71 -8.82 9.65
CA LEU A 305 15.78 -8.32 8.78
C LEU A 305 16.82 -9.40 8.44
N ILE A 306 17.03 -10.41 9.29
CA ILE A 306 17.96 -11.50 8.96
C ILE A 306 17.52 -12.30 7.73
N PHE A 307 16.22 -12.36 7.43
CA PHE A 307 15.71 -13.07 6.26
C PHE A 307 16.10 -12.39 4.95
N TYR A 308 16.59 -11.15 4.98
CA TYR A 308 17.20 -10.50 3.82
C TYR A 308 18.30 -11.37 3.18
N TYR A 309 19.19 -11.93 3.99
CA TYR A 309 20.35 -12.67 3.49
C TYR A 309 19.99 -13.94 2.70
N PRO A 310 19.17 -14.89 3.22
CA PRO A 310 18.73 -16.03 2.43
C PRO A 310 17.84 -15.60 1.26
N LEU A 311 16.99 -14.57 1.44
CA LEU A 311 16.14 -14.06 0.37
C LEU A 311 16.96 -13.49 -0.79
N ARG A 312 18.04 -12.75 -0.50
CA ARG A 312 19.00 -12.25 -1.51
C ARG A 312 19.59 -13.40 -2.31
N ILE A 313 20.02 -14.48 -1.66
CA ILE A 313 20.59 -15.66 -2.35
C ILE A 313 19.53 -16.28 -3.27
N ILE A 314 18.35 -16.58 -2.73
CA ILE A 314 17.25 -17.20 -3.48
C ILE A 314 16.87 -16.34 -4.70
N LEU A 315 16.71 -15.03 -4.50
CA LEU A 315 16.34 -14.11 -5.58
C LEU A 315 17.45 -13.92 -6.61
N THR A 316 18.72 -13.93 -6.20
CA THR A 316 19.84 -13.81 -7.15
C THR A 316 19.96 -15.06 -8.02
N LEU A 317 19.67 -16.25 -7.46
CA LEU A 317 19.60 -17.49 -8.21
C LEU A 317 18.36 -17.56 -9.11
N TRP A 318 17.23 -17.02 -8.64
CA TRP A 318 15.98 -17.01 -9.39
C TRP A 318 15.94 -15.97 -10.52
N LEU A 319 16.53 -14.79 -10.29
CA LEU A 319 16.53 -13.59 -11.15
C LEU A 319 17.97 -13.07 -11.36
N PRO A 320 18.83 -13.80 -12.10
CA PRO A 320 20.23 -13.41 -12.27
C PRO A 320 20.41 -12.05 -12.94
N GLU A 321 19.53 -11.68 -13.88
CA GLU A 321 19.55 -10.37 -14.56
C GLU A 321 19.30 -9.17 -13.62
N TYR A 322 18.78 -9.42 -12.41
CA TYR A 322 18.48 -8.42 -11.40
C TYR A 322 19.49 -8.43 -10.25
N ARG A 323 20.59 -9.19 -10.35
CA ARG A 323 21.57 -9.34 -9.26
C ARG A 323 22.09 -8.02 -8.71
N GLU A 324 22.42 -7.06 -9.58
CA GLU A 324 22.86 -5.72 -9.19
C GLU A 324 21.76 -4.98 -8.43
N SER A 325 20.52 -5.09 -8.89
CA SER A 325 19.41 -4.38 -8.25
C SER A 325 19.03 -4.95 -6.90
N LEU A 326 19.17 -6.27 -6.73
CA LEU A 326 18.96 -6.97 -5.46
C LEU A 326 19.98 -6.55 -4.38
N MET A 327 21.09 -5.89 -4.73
CA MET A 327 21.97 -5.28 -3.73
C MET A 327 21.31 -4.07 -3.05
N TYR A 328 20.57 -3.25 -3.82
CA TYR A 328 19.79 -2.13 -3.27
C TYR A 328 18.72 -2.57 -2.28
N MET A 329 18.33 -3.85 -2.30
CA MET A 329 17.40 -4.39 -1.32
C MET A 329 17.93 -4.26 0.11
N ALA A 330 19.24 -4.37 0.35
CA ALA A 330 19.81 -4.12 1.69
C ALA A 330 19.47 -2.72 2.21
N LEU A 331 19.43 -1.73 1.31
CA LEU A 331 19.19 -0.34 1.67
C LEU A 331 17.71 -0.12 2.01
N VAL A 332 16.80 -0.80 1.31
CA VAL A 332 15.35 -0.53 1.43
C VAL A 332 14.61 -1.53 2.32
N PHE A 333 15.14 -2.73 2.54
CA PHE A 333 14.50 -3.75 3.38
C PHE A 333 14.04 -3.24 4.76
N PRO A 334 14.79 -2.34 5.45
CA PRO A 334 14.35 -1.78 6.73
C PRO A 334 13.08 -0.91 6.66
N MET A 335 12.58 -0.58 5.48
CA MET A 335 11.28 0.07 5.31
C MET A 335 10.17 -0.70 6.03
N CYS A 336 10.26 -2.04 6.10
CA CYS A 336 9.26 -2.88 6.76
C CYS A 336 9.16 -2.61 8.27
N ILE A 337 10.25 -2.17 8.91
CA ILE A 337 10.27 -1.77 10.32
C ILE A 337 9.47 -0.49 10.51
N TYR A 338 9.81 0.55 9.77
CA TYR A 338 9.24 1.88 9.96
C TYR A 338 7.80 1.97 9.45
N ASP A 339 7.54 1.45 8.25
CA ASP A 339 6.19 1.45 7.72
C ASP A 339 5.30 0.47 8.50
N GLY A 340 5.87 -0.64 8.98
CA GLY A 340 5.20 -1.59 9.84
C GLY A 340 4.78 -1.00 11.18
N LYS A 341 5.72 -0.38 11.91
CA LYS A 341 5.45 0.33 13.18
C LYS A 341 4.44 1.47 12.97
N MET A 342 4.56 2.21 11.88
CA MET A 342 3.63 3.30 11.56
C MET A 342 2.21 2.79 11.30
N SER A 343 2.06 1.75 10.48
CA SER A 343 0.76 1.16 10.14
C SER A 343 0.09 0.49 11.34
N LEU A 344 0.83 -0.33 12.08
CA LEU A 344 0.28 -1.19 13.14
C LEU A 344 0.05 -0.49 14.46
N LEU A 345 1.02 0.32 14.87
CA LEU A 345 1.04 0.87 16.22
C LEU A 345 0.60 2.33 16.17
N ILE A 346 1.37 3.18 15.48
CA ILE A 346 1.22 4.63 15.58
C ILE A 346 -0.12 5.09 14.99
N ASN A 347 -0.42 4.70 13.75
CA ASN A 347 -1.68 5.05 13.09
C ASN A 347 -2.90 4.51 13.84
N THR A 348 -2.80 3.28 14.36
CA THR A 348 -3.89 2.64 15.11
C THR A 348 -4.22 3.43 16.37
N TYR A 349 -3.21 3.84 17.14
CA TYR A 349 -3.40 4.66 18.35
C TYR A 349 -3.88 6.06 18.02
N LEU A 350 -3.29 6.73 17.03
CA LEU A 350 -3.74 8.07 16.62
C LEU A 350 -5.19 8.07 16.12
N LYS A 351 -5.62 7.02 15.40
CA LYS A 351 -7.02 6.84 15.01
C LYS A 351 -7.94 6.54 16.20
N ALA A 352 -7.49 5.73 17.16
CA ALA A 352 -8.25 5.45 18.38
C ALA A 352 -8.49 6.73 19.20
N LEU A 353 -7.48 7.60 19.29
CA LEU A 353 -7.51 8.90 19.97
C LEU A 353 -8.15 10.05 19.16
N ARG A 354 -8.68 9.77 17.95
CA ARG A 354 -9.24 10.78 17.02
C ARG A 354 -8.27 11.93 16.69
N LYS A 355 -7.01 11.59 16.43
CA LYS A 355 -5.91 12.52 16.09
C LYS A 355 -5.48 12.38 14.62
N GLU A 356 -6.42 12.18 13.70
CA GLU A 356 -6.16 12.04 12.26
C GLU A 356 -5.46 13.26 11.66
N LYS A 357 -5.69 14.46 12.22
CA LYS A 357 -4.97 15.68 11.83
C LYS A 357 -3.45 15.55 12.01
N ILE A 358 -2.99 14.82 13.04
CA ILE A 358 -1.56 14.56 13.26
C ILE A 358 -1.03 13.63 12.17
N ILE A 359 -1.78 12.58 11.80
CA ILE A 359 -1.40 11.67 10.71
C ILE A 359 -1.21 12.45 9.40
N LEU A 360 -2.20 13.30 9.05
CA LEU A 360 -2.14 14.13 7.86
C LEU A 360 -0.94 15.09 7.89
N PHE A 361 -0.74 15.78 9.01
CA PHE A 361 0.37 16.72 9.18
C PHE A 361 1.73 16.04 9.01
N VAL A 362 1.95 14.90 9.68
CA VAL A 362 3.21 14.15 9.58
C VAL A 362 3.45 13.64 8.16
N ASN A 363 2.41 13.11 7.49
CA ASN A 363 2.52 12.68 6.09
C ASN A 363 2.86 13.85 5.16
N ALA A 364 2.22 15.01 5.32
CA ALA A 364 2.47 16.20 4.50
C ALA A 364 3.90 16.72 4.66
N VAL A 365 4.41 16.81 5.90
CA VAL A 365 5.82 17.18 6.17
C VAL A 365 6.77 16.17 5.54
N SER A 366 6.47 14.88 5.64
CA SER A 366 7.30 13.82 5.05
C SER A 366 7.30 13.85 3.52
N VAL A 367 6.18 14.20 2.90
CA VAL A 367 6.10 14.44 1.44
C VAL A 367 6.98 15.62 1.05
N MET A 368 6.95 16.73 1.78
CA MET A 368 7.83 17.88 1.51
C MET A 368 9.31 17.49 1.60
N ILE A 369 9.70 16.74 2.63
CA ILE A 369 11.08 16.23 2.75
C ILE A 369 11.40 15.28 1.60
N SER A 370 10.48 14.39 1.21
CA SER A 370 10.67 13.49 0.06
C SER A 370 10.93 14.27 -1.23
N CYS A 371 10.17 15.35 -1.50
CA CYS A 371 10.41 16.22 -2.65
C CYS A 371 11.81 16.83 -2.62
N ILE A 372 12.22 17.39 -1.48
CA ILE A 372 13.53 18.05 -1.33
C ILE A 372 14.66 17.03 -1.57
N VAL A 373 14.60 15.90 -0.88
CA VAL A 373 15.65 14.88 -0.95
C VAL A 373 15.70 14.23 -2.34
N THR A 374 14.55 14.02 -2.99
CA THR A 374 14.49 13.52 -4.36
C THR A 374 15.12 14.51 -5.32
N ALA A 375 14.76 15.79 -5.27
CA ALA A 375 15.36 16.82 -6.12
C ALA A 375 16.89 16.89 -5.93
N LEU A 376 17.36 16.82 -4.68
CA LEU A 376 18.79 16.77 -4.39
C LEU A 376 19.45 15.51 -5.02
N PHE A 377 18.94 14.32 -4.75
CA PHE A 377 19.65 13.09 -5.11
C PHE A 377 19.44 12.62 -6.55
N THR A 378 18.30 12.92 -7.17
CA THR A 378 18.00 12.49 -8.55
C THR A 378 18.30 13.57 -9.58
N VAL A 379 18.16 14.86 -9.24
CA VAL A 379 18.36 15.96 -10.21
C VAL A 379 19.72 16.64 -10.03
N ILE A 380 20.16 16.87 -8.79
CA ILE A 380 21.42 17.61 -8.53
C ILE A 380 22.63 16.67 -8.47
N TYR A 381 22.55 15.61 -7.65
CA TYR A 381 23.68 14.68 -7.46
C TYR A 381 23.66 13.48 -8.42
N GLU A 382 22.53 13.22 -9.08
CA GLU A 382 22.32 12.07 -9.98
C GLU A 382 22.87 10.74 -9.41
N ASN A 383 22.57 10.45 -8.15
CA ASN A 383 23.09 9.28 -7.45
C ASN A 383 21.97 8.30 -7.07
N LEU A 384 21.96 7.13 -7.73
CA LEU A 384 20.93 6.11 -7.54
C LEU A 384 20.94 5.55 -6.11
N THR A 385 22.12 5.32 -5.54
CA THR A 385 22.27 4.77 -4.18
C THR A 385 21.73 5.73 -3.14
N LEU A 386 22.05 7.02 -3.23
CA LEU A 386 21.49 8.04 -2.34
C LEU A 386 19.98 8.17 -2.51
N SER A 387 19.49 8.12 -3.75
CA SER A 387 18.06 8.15 -4.06
C SER A 387 17.33 6.97 -3.40
N VAL A 388 17.89 5.77 -3.48
CA VAL A 388 17.31 4.57 -2.86
C VAL A 388 17.37 4.64 -1.32
N ILE A 389 18.50 5.03 -0.74
CA ILE A 389 18.64 5.19 0.72
C ILE A 389 17.66 6.23 1.27
N SER A 390 17.39 7.29 0.51
CA SER A 390 16.45 8.33 0.92
C SER A 390 15.06 7.80 1.27
N ILE A 391 14.62 6.71 0.63
CA ILE A 391 13.33 6.09 0.92
C ILE A 391 13.25 5.68 2.39
N VAL A 392 14.26 4.97 2.89
CA VAL A 392 14.29 4.56 4.30
C VAL A 392 14.51 5.74 5.23
N ILE A 393 15.32 6.72 4.84
CA ILE A 393 15.51 7.94 5.64
C ILE A 393 14.18 8.66 5.84
N VAL A 394 13.43 8.93 4.77
CA VAL A 394 12.15 9.65 4.86
C VAL A 394 11.09 8.83 5.60
N LEU A 395 11.04 7.51 5.39
CA LEU A 395 10.12 6.63 6.13
C LEU A 395 10.47 6.56 7.63
N SER A 396 11.76 6.51 7.97
CA SER A 396 12.23 6.53 9.35
C SER A 396 11.90 7.85 10.03
N PHE A 397 12.17 8.98 9.36
CA PHE A 397 11.78 10.32 9.82
C PHE A 397 10.28 10.38 10.10
N ARG A 398 9.44 9.99 9.14
CA ARG A 398 7.98 10.01 9.29
C ARG A 398 7.55 9.24 10.53
N CYS A 399 8.06 8.02 10.65
CA CYS A 399 7.68 7.10 11.71
C CYS A 399 8.11 7.63 13.09
N ILE A 400 9.35 8.11 13.21
CA ILE A 400 9.90 8.69 14.44
C ILE A 400 9.15 9.96 14.82
N PHE A 401 8.87 10.84 13.85
CA PHE A 401 8.17 12.08 14.11
C PHE A 401 6.74 11.83 14.63
N ALA A 402 6.01 10.90 13.99
CA ALA A 402 4.68 10.51 14.47
C ALA A 402 4.73 9.85 15.85
N GLU A 403 5.73 9.01 16.12
CA GLU A 403 5.92 8.35 17.42
C GLU A 403 6.21 9.35 18.54
N ILE A 404 7.04 10.38 18.30
CA ILE A 404 7.34 11.42 19.28
C ILE A 404 6.07 12.22 19.64
N LEU A 405 5.25 12.58 18.65
CA LEU A 405 3.99 13.27 18.89
C LEU A 405 3.00 12.41 19.67
N LEU A 406 2.90 11.12 19.34
CA LEU A 406 2.06 10.16 20.06
C LEU A 406 2.57 9.95 21.49
N ALA A 407 3.88 9.82 21.70
CA ALA A 407 4.48 9.63 23.00
C ALA A 407 4.22 10.81 23.94
N LYS A 408 4.23 12.05 23.41
CA LYS A 408 3.80 13.24 24.15
C LYS A 408 2.34 13.16 24.60
N ILE A 409 1.44 12.68 23.74
CA ILE A 409 0.01 12.53 24.08
C ILE A 409 -0.19 11.47 25.16
N LEU A 410 0.54 10.36 25.08
CA LEU A 410 0.46 9.26 26.04
C LEU A 410 1.28 9.49 27.32
N GLY A 411 2.08 10.55 27.41
CA GLY A 411 2.95 10.81 28.55
C GLY A 411 4.08 9.79 28.75
N ILE A 412 4.53 9.12 27.68
CA ILE A 412 5.55 8.07 27.73
C ILE A 412 6.90 8.53 27.15
N LYS A 413 7.98 7.84 27.54
CA LYS A 413 9.33 8.08 27.01
C LYS A 413 9.75 6.94 26.08
N VAL A 414 9.97 7.26 24.81
CA VAL A 414 10.32 6.30 23.74
C VAL A 414 11.72 6.51 23.14
N PHE A 415 12.43 7.56 23.59
CA PHE A 415 13.67 8.02 22.96
C PHE A 415 14.78 6.95 22.92
N LYS A 416 14.99 6.22 24.03
CA LYS A 416 15.99 5.15 24.10
C LYS A 416 15.74 4.06 23.05
N ASP A 417 14.47 3.72 22.85
CA ASP A 417 14.11 2.66 21.92
C ASP A 417 14.23 3.12 20.46
N ILE A 418 13.88 4.36 20.17
CA ILE A 418 14.07 4.97 18.84
C ILE A 418 15.55 4.96 18.46
N ILE A 419 16.45 5.37 19.37
CA ILE A 419 17.91 5.33 19.10
C ILE A 419 18.34 3.91 18.77
N LEU A 420 17.91 2.95 19.59
CA LEU A 420 18.32 1.58 19.41
C LEU A 420 17.82 0.99 18.07
N GLU A 421 16.61 1.38 17.63
CA GLU A 421 16.07 0.98 16.33
C GLU A 421 16.84 1.58 15.15
N LEU A 422 17.22 2.85 15.26
CA LEU A 422 18.08 3.52 14.29
C LEU A 422 19.45 2.84 14.20
N VAL A 423 20.05 2.51 15.35
CA VAL A 423 21.33 1.81 15.43
C VAL A 423 21.23 0.43 14.77
N MET A 424 20.19 -0.36 15.09
CA MET A 424 19.98 -1.68 14.47
C MET A 424 19.75 -1.57 12.96
N THR A 425 19.00 -0.56 12.51
CA THR A 425 18.79 -0.27 11.09
C THR A 425 20.11 0.07 10.40
N PHE A 426 20.91 0.93 11.00
CA PHE A 426 22.20 1.34 10.46
C PHE A 426 23.16 0.15 10.36
N ILE A 427 23.28 -0.66 11.42
CA ILE A 427 24.08 -1.89 11.43
C ILE A 427 23.62 -2.84 10.32
N PHE A 428 22.31 -3.02 10.15
CA PHE A 428 21.77 -3.85 9.08
C PHE A 428 22.16 -3.32 7.69
N ILE A 429 21.97 -2.03 7.42
CA ILE A 429 22.31 -1.43 6.13
C ILE A 429 23.81 -1.60 5.84
N MET A 430 24.66 -1.32 6.82
CA MET A 430 26.11 -1.44 6.68
C MET A 430 26.54 -2.90 6.43
N THR A 431 26.00 -3.84 7.19
CA THR A 431 26.32 -5.28 7.02
C THR A 431 25.76 -5.85 5.71
N GLY A 432 24.55 -5.46 5.32
CA GLY A 432 23.94 -5.92 4.07
C GLY A 432 24.57 -5.33 2.80
N TRP A 433 25.06 -4.08 2.88
CA TRP A 433 25.65 -3.37 1.74
C TRP A 433 27.14 -3.66 1.55
N LEU A 434 27.93 -3.66 2.63
CA LEU A 434 29.40 -3.76 2.55
C LEU A 434 29.95 -5.16 2.79
N ALA A 435 29.27 -5.99 3.58
CA ALA A 435 29.79 -7.31 3.96
C ALA A 435 29.37 -8.40 2.97
N SER A 436 30.13 -9.51 2.95
CA SER A 436 29.70 -10.72 2.26
C SER A 436 28.50 -11.35 2.98
N THR A 437 27.69 -12.15 2.27
CA THR A 437 26.40 -12.64 2.81
C THR A 437 26.54 -13.31 4.18
N TRP A 438 27.50 -14.23 4.35
CA TRP A 438 27.68 -14.96 5.62
C TRP A 438 28.33 -14.13 6.74
N THR A 439 29.24 -13.22 6.38
CA THR A 439 29.85 -12.30 7.37
C THR A 439 28.81 -11.30 7.87
N GLY A 440 27.98 -10.76 6.97
CA GLY A 440 26.86 -9.89 7.32
C GLY A 440 25.85 -10.57 8.25
N VAL A 441 25.46 -11.82 7.97
CA VAL A 441 24.59 -12.62 8.87
C VAL A 441 25.20 -12.73 10.26
N SER A 442 26.48 -13.08 10.36
CA SER A 442 27.16 -13.30 11.65
C SER A 442 27.24 -12.02 12.47
N ILE A 443 27.63 -10.90 11.84
CA ILE A 443 27.70 -9.59 12.48
C ILE A 443 26.30 -9.14 12.92
N TYR A 444 25.30 -9.25 12.04
CA TYR A 444 23.94 -8.85 12.37
C TYR A 444 23.34 -9.68 13.51
N LEU A 445 23.57 -11.01 13.53
CA LEU A 445 23.15 -11.89 14.62
C LEU A 445 23.78 -11.50 15.96
N LEU A 446 25.06 -11.13 15.97
CA LEU A 446 25.74 -10.67 17.18
C LEU A 446 25.06 -9.41 17.74
N PHE A 447 24.84 -8.39 16.91
CA PHE A 447 24.17 -7.16 17.34
C PHE A 447 22.71 -7.38 17.70
N TYR A 448 22.01 -8.27 17.00
CA TYR A 448 20.65 -8.65 17.34
C TYR A 448 20.59 -9.39 18.69
N GLY A 449 21.57 -10.24 18.99
CA GLY A 449 21.72 -10.87 20.31
C GLY A 449 21.92 -9.83 21.42
N LEU A 450 22.79 -8.84 21.20
CA LEU A 450 22.98 -7.72 22.13
C LEU A 450 21.68 -6.92 22.33
N TYR A 451 20.96 -6.64 21.25
CA TYR A 451 19.65 -6.00 21.30
C TYR A 451 18.66 -6.79 22.18
N LEU A 452 18.56 -8.10 21.97
CA LEU A 452 17.69 -8.97 22.78
C LEU A 452 18.10 -8.99 24.25
N LEU A 453 19.39 -8.94 24.57
CA LEU A 453 19.87 -8.87 25.95
C LEU A 453 19.47 -7.55 26.62
N ILE A 454 19.61 -6.42 25.92
CA ILE A 454 19.17 -5.11 26.39
C ILE A 454 17.65 -5.10 26.64
N LYS A 455 16.87 -5.72 25.73
CA LYS A 455 15.40 -5.75 25.78
C LYS A 455 14.81 -6.93 26.56
N ARG A 456 15.62 -7.82 27.12
CA ARG A 456 15.17 -9.09 27.72
C ARG A 456 14.05 -8.90 28.76
N LYS A 457 14.22 -7.95 29.68
CA LYS A 457 13.25 -7.70 30.76
C LYS A 457 11.92 -7.19 30.20
N ASP A 458 11.99 -6.22 29.30
CA ASP A 458 10.81 -5.65 28.63
C ASP A 458 10.08 -6.72 27.80
N ALA A 459 10.82 -7.50 26.99
CA ALA A 459 10.26 -8.51 26.11
C ALA A 459 9.52 -9.63 26.88
N ILE A 460 10.11 -10.13 27.97
CA ILE A 460 9.47 -11.16 28.81
C ILE A 460 8.21 -10.59 29.48
N ALA A 461 8.28 -9.37 30.01
CA ALA A 461 7.14 -8.71 30.65
C ALA A 461 6.00 -8.47 29.65
N SER A 462 6.32 -7.96 28.45
CA SER A 462 5.33 -7.73 27.39
C SER A 462 4.70 -9.03 26.89
N PHE A 463 5.49 -10.08 26.67
CA PHE A 463 4.96 -11.39 26.22
C PHE A 463 3.96 -11.97 27.23
N ASN A 464 4.29 -11.91 28.53
CA ASN A 464 3.40 -12.40 29.58
C ASN A 464 2.10 -11.59 29.70
N LYS A 465 2.15 -10.27 29.51
CA LYS A 465 0.97 -9.40 29.53
C LYS A 465 0.08 -9.62 28.31
N VAL A 466 0.65 -9.69 27.11
CA VAL A 466 -0.10 -9.98 25.87
C VAL A 466 -0.76 -11.37 25.96
N LYS A 467 -0.06 -12.38 26.49
CA LYS A 467 -0.62 -13.72 26.70
C LYS A 467 -1.81 -13.73 27.66
N ARG A 468 -1.82 -12.87 28.69
CA ARG A 468 -2.95 -12.71 29.60
C ARG A 468 -4.14 -12.02 28.92
N LEU A 469 -3.89 -11.03 28.07
CA LEU A 469 -4.93 -10.32 27.31
C LEU A 469 -5.62 -11.21 26.27
N ILE A 470 -4.91 -12.19 25.69
CA ILE A 470 -5.47 -13.14 24.70
C ILE A 470 -6.24 -14.31 25.37
N LYS A 471 -5.99 -14.59 26.65
CA LYS A 471 -6.66 -15.68 27.40
C LYS A 471 -7.99 -15.27 28.06
N ILE A 472 -8.46 -14.06 27.80
CA ILE A 472 -9.80 -13.56 28.18
C ILE A 472 -10.71 -13.72 26.96
#